data_AF-I0WSC7-F1
#
_entry.id   AF-I0WSC7-F1
#
_cell.length_a   1.000
_cell.length_b   1.000
_cell.length_c   1.000
_cell.angle_alpha   90.00
_cell.angle_beta   90.00
_cell.angle_gamma   90.00
#
_symmetry.space_group_name_H-M   'P 1'
#
loop_
_entity.id
_entity.type
_entity.pdbx_description
1 polymer ?
#
loop_
_entity_poly.entity_id
_entity_poly.type
_entity_poly.pdbx_seq_one_letter_code
_entity_poly.pdbx_strand_id
1 'polypeptide(L)'
;MATAHDAPIHSNLLGRAHEVVADIHQGGATTLAVAVLVGGMALFLSASVWRSLQGDHRPAGSAVTVLQSTGLAAVFVALAYQVRAGGWLTGADPAVLGWFTGHRSDWVTGPAIAVTDAGGPAGTIIAAVAIGAVLSRRARSPIPALILIGTVGAAALASTVTKSVVGRTRPPIVSQVLLETDHSFPSGHATGAMVLFTMAAVMFGYGLPPTRRALLLISAAGVTVVVSVTRLYLGEHWLADVVGGILLGGLAAVIGGALYTIWMDRTRARVAASTDENYTHSGRSDPTTMGRAA
;
A
#
# COMPACT_ATOMS: atom_id res chain seq x y z
N MET A 1 61.53 -28.41 -32.73
CA MET A 1 60.25 -28.74 -33.42
C MET A 1 59.26 -29.08 -32.31
N ALA A 2 58.48 -28.14 -31.78
CA ALA A 2 57.20 -27.62 -32.32
C ALA A 2 56.24 -28.79 -32.59
N THR A 3 55.07 -28.93 -31.97
CA THR A 3 54.07 -27.91 -31.62
C THR A 3 53.21 -28.28 -30.41
N ALA A 4 52.90 -27.26 -29.60
CA ALA A 4 51.78 -27.25 -28.67
C ALA A 4 50.57 -26.59 -29.35
N HIS A 5 49.38 -26.92 -28.82
CA HIS A 5 48.13 -26.17 -28.93
C HIS A 5 47.46 -26.05 -30.30
N ASP A 6 46.31 -26.71 -30.43
CA ASP A 6 45.14 -26.17 -31.15
C ASP A 6 43.86 -26.77 -30.54
N ALA A 7 43.35 -26.12 -29.48
CA ALA A 7 41.95 -26.25 -29.10
C ALA A 7 41.14 -25.26 -29.97
N PRO A 8 40.00 -25.66 -30.56
CA PRO A 8 39.39 -24.92 -31.67
C PRO A 8 38.78 -23.59 -31.19
N ILE A 9 39.31 -22.48 -31.72
CA ILE A 9 38.89 -21.09 -31.48
C ILE A 9 37.38 -20.87 -31.74
N HIS A 10 36.75 -21.71 -32.56
CA HIS A 10 35.35 -21.60 -32.96
C HIS A 10 34.32 -21.97 -31.87
N SER A 11 34.66 -22.80 -30.88
CA SER A 11 33.72 -23.13 -29.78
C SER A 11 33.53 -21.96 -28.80
N ASN A 12 34.49 -21.04 -28.74
CA ASN A 12 34.43 -19.84 -27.88
C ASN A 12 33.60 -18.69 -28.47
N LEU A 13 33.41 -18.62 -29.78
CA LEU A 13 32.69 -17.48 -30.39
C LEU A 13 31.17 -17.56 -30.18
N LEU A 14 30.58 -18.75 -30.29
CA LEU A 14 29.15 -18.96 -30.00
C LEU A 14 28.83 -18.77 -28.51
N GLY A 15 29.71 -19.23 -27.62
CA GLY A 15 29.61 -18.98 -26.17
C GLY A 15 29.67 -17.49 -25.84
N ARG A 16 30.66 -16.77 -26.39
CA ARG A 16 30.79 -15.31 -26.18
C ARG A 16 29.65 -14.51 -26.80
N ALA A 17 29.11 -14.94 -27.95
CA ALA A 17 27.93 -14.30 -28.55
C ALA A 17 26.67 -14.50 -27.68
N HIS A 18 26.47 -15.70 -27.12
CA HIS A 18 25.39 -15.97 -26.16
C HIS A 18 25.57 -15.16 -24.88
N GLU A 19 26.79 -15.03 -24.36
CA GLU A 19 27.09 -14.19 -23.19
C GLU A 19 26.78 -12.71 -23.47
N VAL A 20 27.23 -12.17 -24.61
CA VAL A 20 26.96 -10.76 -24.98
C VAL A 20 25.47 -10.50 -25.18
N VAL A 21 24.73 -11.43 -25.83
CA VAL A 21 23.28 -11.30 -25.99
C VAL A 21 22.56 -11.39 -24.64
N ALA A 22 22.98 -12.29 -23.75
CA ALA A 22 22.45 -12.38 -22.40
C ALA A 22 22.74 -11.11 -21.57
N ASP A 23 23.93 -10.54 -21.71
CA ASP A 23 24.36 -9.32 -21.01
C ASP A 23 23.60 -8.08 -21.53
N ILE A 24 23.36 -7.99 -22.84
CA ILE A 24 22.51 -6.94 -23.43
C ILE A 24 21.06 -7.07 -22.97
N HIS A 25 20.51 -8.29 -22.93
CA HIS A 25 19.15 -8.52 -22.44
C HIS A 25 19.02 -8.21 -20.94
N GLN A 26 20.00 -8.59 -20.13
CA GLN A 26 20.02 -8.28 -18.69
C GLN A 26 20.20 -6.77 -18.46
N GLY A 27 21.13 -6.12 -19.15
CA GLY A 27 21.35 -4.68 -19.06
C GLY A 27 20.14 -3.84 -19.51
N GLY A 28 19.41 -4.30 -20.54
CA GLY A 28 18.16 -3.68 -20.97
C GLY A 28 17.04 -3.83 -19.93
N ALA A 29 16.88 -5.04 -19.36
CA ALA A 29 15.87 -5.32 -18.34
C ALA A 29 16.13 -4.56 -17.03
N THR A 30 17.38 -4.45 -16.59
CA THR A 30 17.75 -3.66 -15.41
C THR A 30 17.50 -2.18 -15.62
N THR A 31 17.87 -1.63 -16.79
CA THR A 31 17.64 -0.22 -17.13
C THR A 31 16.15 0.11 -17.16
N LEU A 32 15.34 -0.75 -17.76
CA LEU A 32 13.88 -0.61 -17.77
C LEU A 32 13.32 -0.65 -16.34
N ALA A 33 13.74 -1.62 -15.52
CA ALA A 33 13.27 -1.75 -14.13
C ALA A 33 13.62 -0.50 -13.30
N VAL A 34 14.85 0.02 -13.41
CA VAL A 34 15.26 1.27 -12.75
C VAL A 34 14.41 2.44 -13.23
N ALA A 35 14.19 2.59 -14.54
CA ALA A 35 13.38 3.66 -15.10
C ALA A 35 11.93 3.61 -14.60
N VAL A 36 11.32 2.43 -14.54
CA VAL A 36 9.95 2.25 -14.02
C VAL A 36 9.86 2.55 -12.53
N LEU A 37 10.84 2.11 -11.73
CA LEU A 37 10.88 2.38 -10.29
C LEU A 37 11.05 3.88 -10.00
N VAL A 38 12.04 4.52 -10.63
CA VAL A 38 12.33 5.95 -10.44
C VAL A 38 11.20 6.78 -11.00
N GLY A 39 10.71 6.49 -12.20
CA GLY A 39 9.60 7.19 -12.83
C GLY A 39 8.30 7.05 -12.05
N GLY A 40 7.97 5.84 -11.59
CA GLY A 40 6.78 5.58 -10.78
C GLY A 40 6.84 6.26 -9.41
N MET A 41 8.01 6.24 -8.75
CA MET A 41 8.22 6.95 -7.48
C MET A 41 8.14 8.46 -7.67
N ALA A 42 8.80 9.01 -8.69
CA ALA A 42 8.75 10.43 -9.01
C ALA A 42 7.31 10.88 -9.32
N LEU A 43 6.54 10.07 -10.05
CA LEU A 43 5.13 10.32 -10.33
C LEU A 43 4.30 10.38 -9.05
N PHE A 44 4.47 9.40 -8.15
CA PHE A 44 3.78 9.37 -6.87
C PHE A 44 4.14 10.56 -5.97
N LEU A 45 5.43 10.86 -5.83
CA LEU A 45 5.92 11.95 -4.98
C LEU A 45 5.49 13.32 -5.52
N SER A 46 5.63 13.54 -6.83
CA SER A 46 5.22 14.79 -7.48
C SER A 46 3.72 15.04 -7.31
N ALA A 47 2.89 14.00 -7.52
CA ALA A 47 1.45 14.09 -7.29
C ALA A 47 1.11 14.34 -5.81
N SER A 48 1.89 13.78 -4.88
CA SER A 48 1.70 13.98 -3.43
C SER A 48 2.08 15.38 -2.97
N VAL A 49 3.17 15.93 -3.48
CA VAL A 49 3.58 17.33 -3.25
C VAL A 49 2.56 18.28 -3.88
N TRP A 50 2.12 18.00 -5.12
CA TRP A 50 1.09 18.80 -5.77
C TRP A 50 -0.23 18.82 -4.98
N ARG A 51 -0.60 17.70 -4.36
CA ARG A 51 -1.76 17.63 -3.46
C ARG A 51 -1.57 18.49 -2.22
N SER A 52 -0.41 18.43 -1.57
CA SER A 52 -0.17 19.20 -0.34
C SER A 52 -0.15 20.70 -0.59
N LEU A 53 0.34 21.13 -1.76
CA LEU A 53 0.38 22.54 -2.16
C LEU A 53 -1.00 23.12 -2.49
N GLN A 54 -1.93 22.31 -3.03
CA GLN A 54 -3.27 22.80 -3.38
C GLN A 54 -4.18 23.11 -2.18
N GLY A 55 -3.82 22.66 -0.96
CA GLY A 55 -4.64 22.82 0.24
C GLY A 55 -6.02 22.16 0.15
N ASP A 56 -6.86 22.36 1.18
CA ASP A 56 -8.20 21.75 1.29
C ASP A 56 -9.25 22.31 0.30
N HIS A 57 -8.88 23.24 -0.58
CA HIS A 57 -9.82 24.01 -1.37
C HIS A 57 -10.34 23.29 -2.63
N ARG A 58 -9.84 22.08 -2.93
CA ARG A 58 -10.36 21.28 -4.05
C ARG A 58 -10.51 19.81 -3.64
N PRO A 59 -11.63 19.16 -3.99
CA PRO A 59 -11.72 17.70 -3.89
C PRO A 59 -10.53 17.13 -4.64
N ALA A 60 -9.80 16.19 -4.04
CA ALA A 60 -8.60 15.62 -4.64
C ALA A 60 -8.90 15.27 -6.10
N GLY A 61 -8.35 16.05 -7.04
CA GLY A 61 -8.70 15.92 -8.46
C GLY A 61 -8.46 14.46 -8.87
N SER A 62 -9.42 13.86 -9.56
CA SER A 62 -9.33 12.48 -10.06
C SER A 62 -7.98 12.21 -10.72
N ALA A 63 -7.42 13.20 -11.41
CA ALA A 63 -6.07 13.18 -11.98
C ALA A 63 -4.95 12.91 -10.95
N VAL A 64 -4.93 13.58 -9.79
CA VAL A 64 -3.87 13.39 -8.78
C VAL A 64 -3.91 11.98 -8.20
N THR A 65 -5.12 11.49 -7.90
CA THR A 65 -5.32 10.11 -7.41
C THR A 65 -4.89 9.09 -8.47
N VAL A 66 -5.22 9.33 -9.74
CA VAL A 66 -4.77 8.48 -10.86
C VAL A 66 -3.25 8.46 -10.93
N LEU A 67 -2.58 9.62 -10.93
CA LEU A 67 -1.11 9.69 -10.99
C LEU A 67 -0.45 8.97 -9.81
N GLN A 68 -0.94 9.15 -8.59
CA GLN A 68 -0.44 8.43 -7.42
C GLN A 68 -0.64 6.92 -7.54
N SER A 69 -1.82 6.49 -7.98
CA SER A 69 -2.16 5.07 -8.12
C SER A 69 -1.32 4.42 -9.21
N THR A 70 -1.16 5.08 -10.36
CA THR A 70 -0.30 4.64 -11.45
C THR A 70 1.15 4.55 -11.02
N GLY A 71 1.66 5.55 -10.29
CA GLY A 71 3.03 5.53 -9.77
C GLY A 71 3.28 4.35 -8.83
N LEU A 72 2.42 4.16 -7.83
CA LEU A 72 2.53 3.04 -6.89
C LEU A 72 2.38 1.68 -7.58
N ALA A 73 1.42 1.55 -8.50
CA ALA A 73 1.22 0.31 -9.27
C ALA A 73 2.45 -0.01 -10.13
N ALA A 74 3.04 0.98 -10.79
CA ALA A 74 4.26 0.79 -11.59
C ALA A 74 5.43 0.30 -10.73
N VAL A 75 5.65 0.94 -9.57
CA VAL A 75 6.70 0.53 -8.62
C VAL A 75 6.44 -0.88 -8.08
N PHE A 76 5.20 -1.20 -7.70
CA PHE A 76 4.83 -2.52 -7.23
C PHE A 76 5.04 -3.61 -8.29
N VAL A 77 4.60 -3.38 -9.53
CA VAL A 77 4.76 -4.33 -10.63
C VAL A 77 6.23 -4.54 -10.97
N ALA A 78 7.04 -3.47 -11.00
CA ALA A 78 8.48 -3.59 -11.21
C ALA A 78 9.15 -4.39 -10.09
N LEU A 79 8.79 -4.14 -8.83
CA LEU A 79 9.31 -4.92 -7.70
C LEU A 79 8.86 -6.39 -7.78
N ALA A 80 7.59 -6.66 -8.07
CA ALA A 80 7.06 -8.02 -8.20
C ALA A 80 7.75 -8.81 -9.31
N TYR A 81 8.03 -8.15 -10.45
CA TYR A 81 8.82 -8.73 -11.53
C TYR A 81 10.24 -9.06 -11.07
N GLN A 82 10.92 -8.13 -10.41
CA GLN A 82 12.28 -8.34 -9.90
C GLN A 82 12.34 -9.46 -8.86
N VAL A 83 11.34 -9.56 -7.98
CA VAL A 83 11.23 -10.66 -7.03
C VAL A 83 11.03 -11.99 -7.74
N ARG A 84 10.13 -12.06 -8.73
CA ARG A 84 9.87 -13.29 -9.51
C ARG A 84 11.10 -13.73 -10.30
N ALA A 85 11.86 -12.78 -10.85
CA ALA A 85 13.04 -13.03 -11.66
C ALA A 85 14.32 -13.29 -10.81
N GLY A 86 14.26 -13.14 -9.48
CA GLY A 86 15.46 -13.19 -8.64
C GLY A 86 16.45 -12.05 -8.94
N GLY A 87 15.94 -10.91 -9.37
CA GLY A 87 16.73 -9.75 -9.77
C GLY A 87 17.42 -9.02 -8.62
N TRP A 88 18.31 -8.09 -8.95
CA TRP A 88 19.21 -7.39 -8.02
C TRP A 88 18.54 -6.72 -6.80
N LEU A 89 17.25 -6.36 -6.87
CA LEU A 89 16.52 -5.74 -5.75
C LEU A 89 16.36 -6.68 -4.54
N THR A 90 16.43 -8.00 -4.74
CA THR A 90 16.37 -8.97 -3.64
C THR A 90 17.74 -9.22 -3.00
N GLY A 91 18.81 -8.60 -3.51
CA GLY A 91 20.17 -8.82 -3.02
C GLY A 91 20.39 -8.42 -1.55
N ALA A 92 19.60 -7.49 -1.03
CA ALA A 92 19.63 -7.11 0.38
C ALA A 92 18.91 -8.10 1.31
N ASP A 93 18.06 -8.98 0.77
CA ASP A 93 17.18 -9.84 1.56
C ASP A 93 17.95 -10.78 2.52
N PRO A 94 19.00 -11.50 2.08
CA PRO A 94 19.76 -12.38 2.97
C PRO A 94 20.52 -11.63 4.06
N ALA A 95 21.07 -10.45 3.75
CA ALA A 95 21.81 -9.63 4.70
C ALA A 95 20.89 -9.08 5.80
N VAL A 96 19.69 -8.62 5.43
CA VAL A 96 18.68 -8.15 6.37
C VAL A 96 18.17 -9.30 7.24
N LEU A 97 17.87 -10.45 6.65
CA LEU A 97 17.47 -11.64 7.41
C LEU A 97 18.55 -12.05 8.42
N GLY A 98 19.81 -12.11 7.98
CA GLY A 98 20.94 -12.47 8.82
C GLY A 98 21.17 -11.49 9.98
N TRP A 99 20.98 -10.19 9.73
CA TRP A 99 21.06 -9.18 10.80
C TRP A 99 19.97 -9.40 11.85
N PHE A 100 18.71 -9.59 11.43
CA PHE A 100 17.62 -9.80 12.37
C PHE A 100 17.78 -11.10 13.16
N THR A 101 18.09 -12.21 12.50
CA THR A 101 18.28 -13.51 13.17
C THR A 101 19.43 -13.48 14.16
N GLY A 102 20.53 -12.79 13.82
CA GLY A 102 21.70 -12.63 14.70
C GLY A 102 21.49 -11.70 15.90
N HIS A 103 20.48 -10.83 15.88
CA HIS A 103 20.16 -9.89 16.96
C HIS A 103 18.86 -10.25 17.72
N ARG A 104 18.37 -11.48 17.57
CA ARG A 104 17.20 -11.94 18.33
C ARG A 104 17.51 -12.06 19.81
N SER A 105 16.48 -11.81 20.61
CA SER A 105 16.52 -11.99 22.05
C SER A 105 15.14 -12.33 22.59
N ASP A 106 15.08 -13.12 23.66
CA ASP A 106 13.82 -13.63 24.20
C ASP A 106 12.88 -12.50 24.67
N TRP A 107 13.45 -11.40 25.17
CA TRP A 107 12.69 -10.24 25.64
C TRP A 107 12.02 -9.44 24.51
N VAL A 108 12.54 -9.52 23.27
CA VAL A 108 11.91 -8.91 22.08
C VAL A 108 10.98 -9.89 21.38
N THR A 109 11.29 -11.19 21.39
CA THR A 109 10.55 -12.20 20.64
C THR A 109 9.10 -12.34 21.11
N GLY A 110 8.83 -12.39 22.42
CA GLY A 110 7.46 -12.45 22.94
C GLY A 110 6.60 -11.25 22.47
N PRO A 111 7.03 -10.00 22.71
CA PRO A 111 6.35 -8.83 22.19
C PRO A 111 6.19 -8.81 20.66
N ALA A 112 7.20 -9.25 19.91
CA ALA A 112 7.13 -9.32 18.45
C ALA A 112 6.05 -10.30 17.96
N ILE A 113 5.90 -11.45 18.64
CA ILE A 113 4.82 -12.41 18.37
C ILE A 113 3.45 -11.77 18.66
N ALA A 114 3.27 -11.15 19.83
CA ALA A 114 2.00 -10.50 20.17
C ALA A 114 1.61 -9.42 19.16
N VAL A 115 2.57 -8.60 18.72
CA VAL A 115 2.36 -7.58 17.68
C VAL A 115 2.05 -8.22 16.33
N THR A 116 2.72 -9.30 15.95
CA THR A 116 2.43 -9.95 14.66
C THR A 116 1.05 -10.59 14.65
N ASP A 117 0.64 -11.24 15.74
CA ASP A 117 -0.69 -11.85 15.85
C ASP A 117 -1.79 -10.78 15.77
N ALA A 118 -1.59 -9.66 16.48
CA ALA A 118 -2.50 -8.52 16.43
C ALA A 118 -2.51 -7.82 15.05
N GLY A 119 -1.35 -7.75 14.39
CA GLY A 119 -1.20 -7.21 13.02
C GLY A 119 -1.57 -8.21 11.92
N GLY A 120 -1.94 -9.44 12.28
CA GLY A 120 -2.27 -10.49 11.34
C GLY A 120 -3.63 -10.31 10.67
N PRO A 121 -4.01 -11.24 9.78
CA PRO A 121 -5.27 -11.16 9.04
C PRO A 121 -6.50 -11.03 9.95
N ALA A 122 -6.55 -11.81 11.03
CA ALA A 122 -7.66 -11.76 11.99
C ALA A 122 -7.73 -10.41 12.71
N GLY A 123 -6.60 -9.93 13.24
CA GLY A 123 -6.54 -8.64 13.92
C GLY A 123 -6.86 -7.46 12.99
N THR A 124 -6.40 -7.52 11.74
CA THR A 124 -6.74 -6.54 10.69
C THR A 124 -8.24 -6.51 10.42
N ILE A 125 -8.90 -7.67 10.29
CA ILE A 125 -10.35 -7.75 10.07
C ILE A 125 -11.12 -7.21 11.28
N ILE A 126 -10.75 -7.63 12.49
CA ILE A 126 -11.39 -7.17 13.73
C ILE A 126 -11.28 -5.64 13.85
N ALA A 127 -10.09 -5.09 13.61
CA ALA A 127 -9.88 -3.65 13.64
C ALA A 127 -10.62 -2.92 12.52
N ALA A 128 -10.67 -3.46 11.30
CA ALA A 128 -11.44 -2.89 10.19
C ALA A 128 -12.94 -2.83 10.50
N VAL A 129 -13.50 -3.90 11.08
CA VAL A 129 -14.91 -3.95 11.51
C VAL A 129 -15.16 -2.95 12.64
N ALA A 130 -14.31 -2.91 13.66
CA ALA A 130 -14.46 -1.99 14.80
C ALA A 130 -14.39 -0.52 14.36
N ILE A 131 -13.36 -0.15 13.59
CA ILE A 131 -13.17 1.20 13.05
C ILE A 131 -14.33 1.55 12.11
N GLY A 132 -14.70 0.64 11.22
CA GLY A 132 -15.83 0.79 10.31
C GLY A 132 -17.14 1.04 11.06
N ALA A 133 -17.42 0.29 12.13
CA ALA A 133 -18.60 0.48 12.96
C ALA A 133 -18.61 1.87 13.65
N VAL A 134 -17.46 2.31 14.19
CA VAL A 134 -17.33 3.65 14.79
C VAL A 134 -17.58 4.74 13.75
N LEU A 135 -16.98 4.64 12.56
CA LEU A 135 -17.14 5.63 11.50
C LEU A 135 -18.57 5.65 10.94
N SER A 136 -19.18 4.49 10.74
CA SER A 136 -20.56 4.37 10.28
C SER A 136 -21.56 4.92 11.28
N ARG A 137 -21.33 4.73 12.58
CA ARG A 137 -22.13 5.36 13.65
C ARG A 137 -22.01 6.88 13.63
N ARG A 138 -20.78 7.42 13.52
CA ARG A 138 -20.52 8.86 13.44
C ARG A 138 -21.17 9.50 12.21
N ALA A 139 -21.12 8.82 11.07
CA ALA A 139 -21.71 9.31 9.83
C ALA A 139 -23.20 8.99 9.67
N ARG A 140 -23.81 8.23 10.59
CA ARG A 140 -25.18 7.69 10.47
C ARG A 140 -25.44 7.00 9.12
N SER A 141 -24.44 6.30 8.60
CA SER A 141 -24.45 5.67 7.28
C SER A 141 -23.55 4.45 7.28
N PRO A 142 -23.91 3.33 6.62
CA PRO A 142 -23.04 2.15 6.53
C PRO A 142 -21.86 2.35 5.56
N ILE A 143 -21.89 3.39 4.73
CA ILE A 143 -20.94 3.58 3.63
C ILE A 143 -19.47 3.66 4.09
N PRO A 144 -19.09 4.35 5.19
CA PRO A 144 -17.71 4.34 5.69
C PRO A 144 -17.18 2.94 5.98
N ALA A 145 -17.98 2.09 6.64
CA ALA A 145 -17.59 0.70 6.89
C ALA A 145 -17.42 -0.08 5.59
N LEU A 146 -18.35 0.07 4.63
CA LEU A 146 -18.27 -0.60 3.34
C LEU A 146 -17.03 -0.20 2.54
N ILE A 147 -16.68 1.10 2.53
CA ILE A 147 -15.46 1.59 1.88
C ILE A 147 -14.22 1.02 2.57
N LEU A 148 -14.15 1.08 3.91
CA LEU A 148 -12.99 0.59 4.66
C LEU A 148 -12.79 -0.92 4.47
N ILE A 149 -13.83 -1.72 4.76
CA ILE A 149 -13.78 -3.18 4.68
C ILE A 149 -13.57 -3.62 3.23
N GLY A 150 -14.24 -2.98 2.27
CA GLY A 150 -14.06 -3.24 0.85
C GLY A 150 -12.64 -2.96 0.38
N THR A 151 -12.02 -1.87 0.83
CA THR A 151 -10.64 -1.52 0.49
C THR A 151 -9.63 -2.49 1.09
N VAL A 152 -9.79 -2.84 2.38
CA VAL A 152 -8.95 -3.83 3.06
C VAL A 152 -9.10 -5.21 2.41
N GLY A 153 -10.33 -5.62 2.11
CA GLY A 153 -10.63 -6.88 1.43
C GLY A 153 -10.05 -6.94 0.01
N ALA A 154 -10.16 -5.86 -0.76
CA ALA A 154 -9.56 -5.77 -2.09
C ALA A 154 -8.03 -5.88 -2.03
N ALA A 155 -7.38 -5.24 -1.05
CA ALA A 155 -5.93 -5.35 -0.85
C ALA A 155 -5.52 -6.78 -0.48
N ALA A 156 -6.28 -7.44 0.40
CA ALA A 156 -6.05 -8.83 0.79
C ALA A 156 -6.20 -9.78 -0.41
N LEU A 157 -7.26 -9.62 -1.22
CA LEU A 157 -7.46 -10.40 -2.44
C LEU A 157 -6.33 -10.18 -3.44
N ALA A 158 -5.93 -8.93 -3.68
CA ALA A 158 -4.81 -8.62 -4.55
C ALA A 158 -3.49 -9.23 -4.05
N SER A 159 -3.26 -9.24 -2.73
CA SER A 159 -2.11 -9.91 -2.12
C SER A 159 -2.12 -11.41 -2.37
N THR A 160 -3.27 -12.06 -2.19
CA THR A 160 -3.43 -13.51 -2.44
C THR A 160 -3.21 -13.86 -3.91
N VAL A 161 -3.78 -13.09 -4.84
CA VAL A 161 -3.55 -13.29 -6.28
C VAL A 161 -2.07 -13.10 -6.62
N THR A 162 -1.44 -12.05 -6.08
CA THR A 162 -0.01 -11.80 -6.32
C THR A 162 0.86 -12.94 -5.79
N LYS A 163 0.55 -13.49 -4.62
CA LYS A 163 1.23 -14.66 -4.05
C LYS A 163 1.23 -15.83 -5.03
N SER A 164 0.09 -16.16 -5.63
CA SER A 164 -0.03 -17.24 -6.61
C SER A 164 0.73 -16.94 -7.93
N VAL A 165 0.80 -15.68 -8.35
CA VAL A 165 1.47 -15.29 -9.60
C VAL A 165 2.99 -15.22 -9.45
N VAL A 166 3.49 -14.73 -8.31
CA VAL A 166 4.93 -14.55 -8.07
C VAL A 166 5.56 -15.84 -7.57
N GLY A 167 4.86 -16.62 -6.75
CA GLY A 167 5.32 -17.93 -6.31
C GLY A 167 6.58 -17.91 -5.43
N ARG A 168 6.90 -16.78 -4.79
CA ARG A 168 8.16 -16.60 -4.04
C ARG A 168 8.25 -17.53 -2.83
N THR A 169 9.37 -18.22 -2.68
CA THR A 169 9.71 -18.99 -1.48
C THR A 169 10.00 -18.09 -0.27
N ARG A 170 9.58 -18.53 0.91
CA ARG A 170 9.85 -17.86 2.20
C ARG A 170 11.30 -18.05 2.64
N PRO A 171 11.78 -17.27 3.64
CA PRO A 171 13.02 -17.56 4.34
C PRO A 171 13.08 -19.02 4.83
N PRO A 172 14.29 -19.61 4.96
CA PRO A 172 14.46 -20.97 5.42
C PRO A 172 13.74 -21.24 6.75
N ILE A 173 13.11 -22.42 6.91
CA ILE A 173 12.34 -22.78 8.11
C ILE A 173 13.17 -22.61 9.38
N VAL A 174 14.48 -22.91 9.34
CA VAL A 174 15.40 -22.73 10.49
C VAL A 174 15.51 -21.28 10.97
N SER A 175 15.16 -20.30 10.13
CA SER A 175 15.15 -18.89 10.48
C SER A 175 13.79 -18.39 10.96
N GLN A 176 12.72 -19.18 10.79
CA GLN A 176 11.36 -18.80 11.14
C GLN A 176 11.08 -19.10 12.61
N VAL A 177 10.56 -18.12 13.35
CA VAL A 177 10.08 -18.31 14.73
C VAL A 177 8.67 -18.94 14.73
N LEU A 178 7.82 -18.51 13.81
CA LEU A 178 6.49 -19.08 13.56
C LEU A 178 6.49 -19.70 12.16
N LEU A 179 6.03 -20.95 12.07
CA LEU A 179 6.06 -21.69 10.82
C LEU A 179 5.00 -21.17 9.84
N GLU A 180 5.46 -20.75 8.67
CA GLU A 180 4.62 -20.28 7.57
C GLU A 180 5.02 -20.99 6.26
N THR A 181 4.04 -21.58 5.56
CA THR A 181 4.30 -22.48 4.42
C THR A 181 3.74 -21.98 3.08
N ASP A 182 2.96 -20.90 3.07
CA ASP A 182 2.46 -20.29 1.83
C ASP A 182 3.52 -19.40 1.15
N HIS A 183 3.19 -18.80 0.00
CA HIS A 183 4.11 -17.91 -0.72
C HIS A 183 4.43 -16.62 0.05
N SER A 184 5.67 -16.16 -0.06
CA SER A 184 6.19 -15.06 0.76
C SER A 184 5.78 -13.67 0.27
N PHE A 185 5.73 -13.47 -1.06
CA PHE A 185 5.54 -12.15 -1.67
C PHE A 185 4.10 -11.92 -2.15
N PRO A 186 3.49 -10.76 -1.85
CA PRO A 186 3.92 -9.74 -0.88
C PRO A 186 3.54 -10.15 0.55
N SER A 187 4.08 -9.44 1.55
CA SER A 187 3.72 -9.68 2.94
C SER A 187 2.29 -9.23 3.24
N GLY A 188 1.44 -10.17 3.67
CA GLY A 188 0.04 -9.90 4.00
C GLY A 188 -0.13 -9.01 5.23
N HIS A 189 0.71 -9.19 6.26
CA HIS A 189 0.71 -8.36 7.47
C HIS A 189 1.07 -6.91 7.15
N ALA A 190 2.14 -6.69 6.37
CA ALA A 190 2.54 -5.35 5.95
C ALA A 190 1.47 -4.69 5.06
N THR A 191 0.86 -5.46 4.14
CA THR A 191 -0.26 -4.98 3.30
C THR A 191 -1.45 -4.55 4.16
N GLY A 192 -1.89 -5.42 5.07
CA GLY A 192 -3.03 -5.23 5.95
C GLY A 192 -2.84 -4.02 6.88
N ALA A 193 -1.69 -3.93 7.54
CA ALA A 193 -1.36 -2.78 8.39
C ALA A 193 -1.34 -1.48 7.59
N MET A 194 -0.65 -1.46 6.45
CA MET A 194 -0.53 -0.26 5.62
C MET A 194 -1.89 0.25 5.16
N VAL A 195 -2.75 -0.62 4.62
CA VAL A 195 -4.07 -0.20 4.12
C VAL A 195 -5.00 0.21 5.26
N LEU A 196 -5.07 -0.57 6.34
CA LEU A 196 -5.99 -0.34 7.45
C LEU A 196 -5.67 0.97 8.18
N PHE A 197 -4.44 1.15 8.64
CA PHE A 197 -4.08 2.30 9.46
C PHE A 197 -4.04 3.58 8.64
N THR A 198 -3.60 3.53 7.37
CA THR A 198 -3.65 4.69 6.47
C THR A 198 -5.10 5.09 6.19
N MET A 199 -5.99 4.13 5.89
CA MET A 199 -7.41 4.42 5.70
C MET A 199 -8.04 5.00 6.96
N ALA A 200 -7.76 4.43 8.13
CA ALA A 200 -8.24 4.97 9.41
C ALA A 200 -7.76 6.42 9.61
N ALA A 201 -6.49 6.70 9.37
CA ALA A 201 -5.92 8.04 9.46
C ALA A 201 -6.57 9.04 8.48
N VAL A 202 -6.82 8.63 7.23
CA VAL A 202 -7.50 9.45 6.22
C VAL A 202 -8.94 9.73 6.63
N MET A 203 -9.68 8.70 7.08
CA MET A 203 -11.10 8.82 7.40
C MET A 203 -11.34 9.62 8.69
N PHE A 204 -10.55 9.38 9.76
CA PHE A 204 -10.63 10.18 10.99
C PHE A 204 -10.03 11.58 10.83
N GLY A 205 -9.06 11.72 9.92
CA GLY A 205 -8.43 13.00 9.60
C GLY A 205 -9.28 13.93 8.76
N TYR A 206 -10.33 13.42 8.11
CA TYR A 206 -11.16 14.21 7.21
C TYR A 206 -11.83 15.38 7.96
N GLY A 207 -11.57 16.60 7.49
CA GLY A 207 -12.05 17.84 8.13
C GLY A 207 -11.19 18.34 9.31
N LEU A 208 -10.15 17.62 9.73
CA LEU A 208 -9.20 18.13 10.73
C LEU A 208 -8.17 19.10 10.11
N PRO A 209 -7.50 19.94 10.91
CA PRO A 209 -6.38 20.76 10.44
C PRO A 209 -5.21 19.92 9.88
N PRO A 210 -4.40 20.46 8.95
CA PRO A 210 -3.30 19.74 8.32
C PRO A 210 -2.32 19.09 9.30
N THR A 211 -2.00 19.76 10.41
CA THR A 211 -1.10 19.24 11.46
C THR A 211 -1.65 17.98 12.11
N ARG A 212 -2.94 17.93 12.44
CA ARG A 212 -3.56 16.74 13.04
C ARG A 212 -3.64 15.59 12.05
N ARG A 213 -3.93 15.87 10.77
CA ARG A 213 -3.90 14.86 9.70
C ARG A 213 -2.50 14.26 9.52
N ALA A 214 -1.48 15.11 9.52
CA ALA A 214 -0.08 14.67 9.45
C ALA A 214 0.27 13.77 10.64
N LEU A 215 -0.12 14.13 11.87
CA LEU A 215 0.09 13.28 13.05
C LEU A 215 -0.59 11.91 12.94
N LEU A 216 -1.82 11.86 12.41
CA LEU A 216 -2.53 10.59 12.18
C LEU A 216 -1.80 9.72 11.13
N LEU A 217 -1.35 10.33 10.04
CA LEU A 217 -0.60 9.63 8.99
C LEU A 217 0.77 9.15 9.48
N ILE A 218 1.50 9.95 10.27
CA ILE A 218 2.77 9.56 10.90
C ILE A 218 2.54 8.40 11.86
N SER A 219 1.48 8.45 12.67
CA SER A 219 1.10 7.36 13.57
C SER A 219 0.81 6.07 12.80
N ALA A 220 0.03 6.16 11.71
CA ALA A 220 -0.28 5.03 10.84
C ALA A 220 0.98 4.41 10.20
N ALA A 221 1.90 5.26 9.74
CA ALA A 221 3.20 4.83 9.22
C ALA A 221 4.03 4.14 10.31
N GLY A 222 4.07 4.70 11.52
CA GLY A 222 4.78 4.11 12.66
C GLY A 222 4.27 2.71 13.01
N VAL A 223 2.95 2.51 13.10
CA VAL A 223 2.36 1.19 13.35
C VAL A 223 2.66 0.22 12.21
N THR A 224 2.58 0.68 10.95
CA THR A 224 2.91 -0.14 9.78
C THR A 224 4.38 -0.60 9.81
N VAL A 225 5.31 0.29 10.18
CA VAL A 225 6.73 -0.03 10.34
C VAL A 225 6.92 -1.04 11.47
N VAL A 226 6.29 -0.85 12.62
CA VAL A 226 6.37 -1.79 13.74
C VAL A 226 5.92 -3.19 13.33
N VAL A 227 4.73 -3.32 12.72
CA VAL A 227 4.24 -4.62 12.20
C VAL A 227 5.17 -5.18 11.13
N SER A 228 5.70 -4.35 10.25
CA SER A 228 6.61 -4.79 9.18
C SER A 228 7.94 -5.32 9.73
N VAL A 229 8.51 -4.65 10.73
CA VAL A 229 9.75 -5.05 11.39
C VAL A 229 9.59 -6.36 12.13
N THR A 230 8.43 -6.64 12.76
CA THR A 230 8.23 -7.95 13.40
C THR A 230 8.30 -9.10 12.39
N ARG A 231 7.84 -8.90 11.14
CA ARG A 231 7.93 -9.93 10.08
C ARG A 231 9.37 -10.27 9.69
N LEU A 232 10.24 -9.25 9.65
CA LEU A 232 11.66 -9.43 9.38
C LEU A 232 12.37 -10.04 10.60
N TYR A 233 12.06 -9.51 11.79
CA TYR A 233 12.59 -9.99 13.06
C TYR A 233 12.27 -11.48 13.29
N LEU A 234 11.03 -11.91 13.08
CA LEU A 234 10.59 -13.31 13.22
C LEU A 234 11.04 -14.20 12.04
N GLY A 235 11.65 -13.61 11.01
CA GLY A 235 12.23 -14.32 9.87
C GLY A 235 11.20 -14.94 8.94
N GLU A 236 9.98 -14.41 8.94
CA GLU A 236 8.87 -14.98 8.17
C GLU A 236 8.81 -14.41 6.75
N HIS A 237 9.41 -13.25 6.51
CA HIS A 237 9.41 -12.56 5.22
C HIS A 237 10.77 -11.96 4.88
N TRP A 238 11.02 -11.82 3.58
CA TRP A 238 12.14 -11.05 3.05
C TRP A 238 11.84 -9.54 3.09
N LEU A 239 12.87 -8.68 3.04
CA LEU A 239 12.70 -7.23 3.00
C LEU A 239 11.84 -6.81 1.79
N ALA A 240 12.12 -7.35 0.62
CA ALA A 240 11.33 -7.05 -0.58
C ALA A 240 9.85 -7.46 -0.47
N ASP A 241 9.50 -8.47 0.34
CA ASP A 241 8.10 -8.84 0.57
C ASP A 241 7.36 -7.80 1.40
N VAL A 242 8.04 -7.25 2.41
CA VAL A 242 7.54 -6.17 3.26
C VAL A 242 7.35 -4.90 2.44
N VAL A 243 8.35 -4.51 1.64
CA VAL A 243 8.26 -3.35 0.74
C VAL A 243 7.11 -3.54 -0.26
N GLY A 244 6.97 -4.72 -0.86
CA GLY A 244 5.86 -5.06 -1.76
C GLY A 244 4.50 -4.93 -1.07
N GLY A 245 4.39 -5.39 0.18
CA GLY A 245 3.16 -5.27 0.97
C GLY A 245 2.79 -3.82 1.27
N ILE A 246 3.76 -2.99 1.66
CA ILE A 246 3.54 -1.55 1.89
C ILE A 246 3.10 -0.85 0.60
N LEU A 247 3.71 -1.17 -0.54
CA LEU A 247 3.31 -0.58 -1.83
C LEU A 247 1.87 -0.97 -2.21
N LEU A 248 1.51 -2.25 -2.07
CA LEU A 248 0.17 -2.73 -2.37
C LEU A 248 -0.89 -2.14 -1.44
N GLY A 249 -0.62 -2.13 -0.13
CA GLY A 249 -1.52 -1.54 0.87
C GLY A 249 -1.65 -0.02 0.70
N GLY A 250 -0.56 0.67 0.35
CA GLY A 250 -0.55 2.09 0.04
C GLY A 250 -1.37 2.43 -1.21
N LEU A 251 -1.25 1.62 -2.26
CA LEU A 251 -2.06 1.76 -3.48
C LEU A 251 -3.55 1.64 -3.16
N ALA A 252 -3.93 0.59 -2.41
CA ALA A 252 -5.31 0.41 -1.98
C ALA A 252 -5.81 1.58 -1.12
N ALA A 253 -4.99 2.09 -0.20
CA ALA A 253 -5.35 3.23 0.64
C ALA A 253 -5.52 4.54 -0.14
N VAL A 254 -4.73 4.79 -1.18
CA VAL A 254 -4.90 5.95 -2.07
C VAL A 254 -6.26 5.89 -2.78
N ILE A 255 -6.60 4.72 -3.33
CA ILE A 255 -7.87 4.50 -4.03
C ILE A 255 -9.05 4.61 -3.05
N GLY A 256 -9.00 3.88 -1.93
CA GLY A 256 -10.05 3.88 -0.91
C GLY A 256 -10.25 5.24 -0.25
N GLY A 257 -9.16 5.97 0.02
CA GLY A 257 -9.20 7.33 0.56
C GLY A 257 -9.84 8.32 -0.40
N ALA A 258 -9.59 8.19 -1.71
CA ALA A 258 -10.27 8.99 -2.73
C ALA A 258 -11.76 8.67 -2.80
N LEU A 259 -12.15 7.38 -2.76
CA LEU A 259 -13.56 6.97 -2.71
C LEU A 259 -14.28 7.57 -1.49
N TYR A 260 -13.64 7.54 -0.31
CA TYR A 260 -14.18 8.13 0.91
C TYR A 260 -14.35 9.65 0.79
N THR A 261 -13.33 10.34 0.27
CA THR A 261 -13.35 11.80 0.07
C THR A 261 -14.49 12.20 -0.86
N ILE A 262 -14.62 11.53 -2.02
CA ILE A 262 -15.70 11.78 -2.99
C ILE A 262 -17.07 11.56 -2.35
N TRP A 263 -17.24 10.48 -1.59
CA TRP A 263 -18.51 10.20 -0.91
C TRP A 263 -18.85 11.29 0.12
N MET A 264 -17.86 11.74 0.90
CA MET A 264 -18.07 12.75 1.93
C MET A 264 -18.38 14.13 1.33
N ASP A 265 -17.70 14.51 0.25
CA ASP A 265 -17.96 15.77 -0.48
C ASP A 265 -19.38 15.78 -1.05
N ARG A 266 -19.80 14.67 -1.67
CA ARG A 266 -21.18 14.51 -2.17
C ARG A 266 -22.22 14.57 -1.06
N THR A 267 -21.92 13.97 0.09
CA THR A 267 -22.82 13.97 1.25
C THR A 267 -22.99 15.37 1.82
N ARG A 268 -21.89 16.12 1.96
CA ARG A 268 -21.92 17.54 2.38
C ARG A 268 -22.69 18.42 1.41
N ALA A 269 -22.47 18.26 0.11
CA ALA A 269 -23.18 19.02 -0.92
C ALA A 269 -24.70 18.78 -0.89
N ARG A 270 -25.13 17.53 -0.70
CA ARG A 270 -26.56 17.18 -0.58
C ARG A 270 -27.21 17.80 0.67
N VAL A 271 -26.52 17.77 1.81
CA VAL A 271 -27.02 18.37 3.05
C VAL A 271 -27.15 19.89 2.89
N ALA A 272 -26.16 20.56 2.28
CA ALA A 272 -26.21 21.99 2.01
C ALA A 272 -27.41 22.36 1.11
N ALA A 273 -27.58 21.67 -0.03
CA ALA A 273 -28.70 21.91 -0.94
C ALA A 273 -30.07 21.71 -0.26
N SER A 274 -30.22 20.68 0.57
CA SER A 274 -31.48 20.44 1.31
C SER A 274 -31.80 21.51 2.37
N THR A 275 -30.77 22.20 2.86
CA THR A 275 -30.95 23.29 3.84
C THR A 275 -31.43 24.56 3.14
N ASP A 276 -30.89 24.87 1.96
CA ASP A 276 -31.30 26.02 1.14
C ASP A 276 -32.74 25.88 0.61
N GLU A 277 -33.15 24.67 0.17
CA GLU A 277 -34.53 24.39 -0.25
C GLU A 277 -35.54 24.59 0.90
N ASN A 278 -35.23 24.11 2.11
CA ASN A 278 -36.09 24.31 3.27
C ASN A 278 -36.21 25.79 3.69
N TYR A 279 -35.13 26.57 3.55
CA TYR A 279 -35.16 28.01 3.83
C TYR A 279 -35.99 28.78 2.81
N THR A 280 -35.83 28.47 1.51
CA THR A 280 -36.62 29.12 0.44
C THR A 280 -38.11 28.78 0.50
N HIS A 281 -38.47 27.56 0.94
CA HIS A 281 -39.87 27.16 1.06
C HIS A 281 -40.56 27.66 2.33
N SER A 282 -39.82 27.87 3.43
CA SER A 282 -40.36 28.45 4.68
C SER A 282 -40.43 29.98 4.68
N GLY A 283 -39.55 30.66 3.93
CA GLY A 283 -39.61 32.12 3.70
C GLY A 283 -40.73 32.57 2.76
N ARG A 284 -41.45 31.62 2.14
CA ARG A 284 -42.61 31.87 1.27
C ARG A 284 -43.93 31.59 2.00
N SER A 285 -44.03 31.95 3.29
CA SER A 285 -45.33 32.19 3.91
C SER A 285 -45.89 33.49 3.32
N ASP A 286 -46.79 33.32 2.36
CA ASP A 286 -47.52 34.34 1.64
C ASP A 286 -48.05 35.46 2.58
N PRO A 287 -47.68 36.75 2.41
CA PRO A 287 -48.26 37.86 3.18
C PRO A 287 -49.74 38.10 2.87
N THR A 288 -50.36 37.34 1.97
CA THR A 288 -51.68 37.64 1.40
C THR A 288 -52.87 37.03 2.15
N THR A 289 -52.67 36.34 3.29
CA THR A 289 -53.76 35.74 4.08
C THR A 289 -54.02 36.37 5.46
N MET A 290 -53.62 37.64 5.68
CA MET A 290 -54.15 38.44 6.80
C MET A 290 -54.75 39.74 6.29
N GLY A 291 -56.05 39.74 6.00
CA GLY A 291 -56.76 40.99 5.71
C GLY A 291 -58.07 40.85 4.95
N ARG A 292 -59.00 39.99 5.40
CA ARG A 292 -60.44 40.14 5.15
C ARG A 292 -61.24 39.09 5.95
N ALA A 293 -61.48 39.40 7.22
CA ALA A 293 -62.60 38.82 7.96
C ALA A 293 -63.06 39.85 9.01
N ALA A 294 -64.29 40.33 8.79
CA ALA A 294 -65.17 41.14 9.65
C ALA A 294 -64.67 42.52 10.10
#